data_AF-A0A3C0G552-F1
#
_entry.id   AF-A0A3C0G552-F1
#
_cell.length_a   1.000
_cell.length_b   1.000
_cell.length_c   1.000
_cell.angle_alpha   90.00
_cell.angle_beta   90.00
_cell.angle_gamma   90.00
#
_symmetry.space_group_name_H-M   'P 1'
#
loop_
_entity.id
_entity.type
_entity.pdbx_description
1 polymer ?
#
loop_
_entity_poly.entity_id
_entity_poly.type
_entity_poly.pdbx_seq_one_letter_code
_entity_poly.pdbx_strand_id
1 'polypeptide(L)'
;MQLTKEFDGYIVGYADNNPIWIATLSNGETIYQDDDRPNIEPASAWVRLKSYCEENNLHITNLKVRNRTHIEEVGSDYDGYFFCKGAGALMFSDYVIHTYSIGVLKGETLKVQTWRLPELVPERFEERDPYQSPDCLIAKKGILNGQKLQAQDDGTSV
;
A
#
# COMPACT_ATOMS: atom_id res chain seq x y z
N MET A 1 16.17 7.85 -4.99
CA MET A 1 14.84 7.20 -5.02
C MET A 1 13.97 7.90 -6.06
N GLN A 2 13.37 7.16 -6.99
CA GLN A 2 12.57 7.73 -8.07
C GLN A 2 11.10 7.35 -7.88
N LEU A 3 10.22 8.36 -7.92
CA LEU A 3 8.76 8.22 -7.91
C LEU A 3 8.20 8.75 -9.22
N THR A 4 7.09 8.19 -9.66
CA THR A 4 6.38 8.69 -10.84
C THR A 4 5.28 9.67 -10.42
N LYS A 5 5.50 10.95 -10.74
CA LYS A 5 4.62 12.07 -10.38
C LYS A 5 3.72 12.54 -11.54
N GLU A 6 3.99 12.04 -12.74
CA GLU A 6 3.29 12.41 -13.97
C GLU A 6 2.84 11.15 -14.71
N PHE A 7 1.76 11.26 -15.48
CA PHE A 7 1.24 10.16 -16.27
C PHE A 7 2.03 10.04 -17.58
N ASP A 8 3.20 9.42 -17.52
CA ASP A 8 4.10 9.23 -18.65
C ASP A 8 3.76 7.98 -19.50
N GLY A 9 4.49 7.78 -20.60
CA GLY A 9 4.25 6.65 -21.51
C GLY A 9 4.43 5.27 -20.88
N TYR A 10 5.26 5.13 -19.83
CA TYR A 10 5.39 3.88 -19.10
C TYR A 10 4.12 3.61 -18.29
N ILE A 11 3.63 4.62 -17.56
CA ILE A 11 2.39 4.52 -16.79
C ILE A 11 1.20 4.19 -17.69
N VAL A 12 1.10 4.81 -18.86
CA VAL A 12 0.03 4.53 -19.84
C VAL A 12 0.03 3.04 -20.19
N GLY A 13 1.17 2.49 -20.63
CA GLY A 13 1.27 1.07 -21.00
C GLY A 13 1.04 0.13 -19.81
N TYR A 14 1.49 0.52 -18.61
CA TYR A 14 1.30 -0.28 -17.39
C TYR A 14 -0.18 -0.33 -16.98
N ALA A 15 -0.84 0.83 -16.92
CA ALA A 15 -2.22 0.99 -16.46
C ALA A 15 -3.28 0.47 -17.45
N ASP A 16 -2.92 0.30 -18.72
CA ASP A 16 -3.80 -0.34 -19.73
C ASP A 16 -3.94 -1.85 -19.49
N ASN A 17 -2.93 -2.46 -18.88
CA ASN A 17 -2.83 -3.90 -18.66
C ASN A 17 -3.02 -4.31 -17.20
N ASN A 18 -2.82 -3.38 -16.27
CA ASN A 18 -2.88 -3.65 -14.84
C ASN A 18 -3.73 -2.60 -14.11
N PRO A 19 -4.50 -3.00 -13.09
CA PRO A 19 -4.99 -2.06 -12.11
C PRO A 19 -3.83 -1.34 -11.41
N ILE A 20 -4.01 -0.07 -11.07
CA ILE A 20 -3.01 0.74 -10.38
C ILE A 20 -3.61 1.43 -9.17
N TRP A 21 -2.83 1.66 -8.13
CA TRP A 21 -3.15 2.67 -7.13
C TRP A 21 -2.63 4.05 -7.53
N ILE A 22 -3.31 5.09 -7.05
CA ILE A 22 -2.94 6.49 -7.23
C ILE A 22 -3.05 7.17 -5.86
N ALA A 23 -1.94 7.74 -5.38
CA ALA A 23 -1.85 8.34 -4.05
C ALA A 23 -1.65 9.85 -4.14
N THR A 24 -2.45 10.62 -3.42
CA THR A 24 -2.21 12.05 -3.20
C THR A 24 -1.54 12.24 -1.85
N LEU A 25 -0.50 13.07 -1.80
CA LEU A 25 0.29 13.35 -0.60
C LEU A 25 -0.12 14.67 0.06
N SER A 26 0.30 14.84 1.31
CA SER A 26 0.03 16.03 2.13
C SER A 26 0.62 17.34 1.59
N ASN A 27 1.58 17.27 0.67
CA ASN A 27 2.12 18.42 -0.06
C ASN A 27 1.39 18.70 -1.39
N GLY A 28 0.34 17.93 -1.71
CA GLY A 28 -0.42 18.05 -2.96
C GLY A 28 0.14 17.27 -4.13
N GLU A 29 1.28 16.59 -3.99
CA GLU A 29 1.83 15.74 -5.05
C GLU A 29 0.97 14.50 -5.26
N THR A 30 0.86 14.07 -6.52
CA THR A 30 0.21 12.82 -6.91
C THR A 30 1.26 11.82 -7.35
N ILE A 31 1.22 10.61 -6.80
CA ILE A 31 2.13 9.52 -7.10
C ILE A 31 1.34 8.37 -7.75
N TYR A 32 1.88 7.84 -8.83
CA TYR A 32 1.30 6.72 -9.58
C TYR A 32 2.10 5.45 -9.34
N GLN A 33 1.40 4.31 -9.25
CA GLN A 33 2.04 3.00 -9.23
C GLN A 33 2.76 2.73 -10.56
N ASP A 34 4.05 2.43 -10.46
CA ASP A 34 4.93 2.01 -11.55
C ASP A 34 5.81 0.84 -11.10
N ASP A 35 5.17 -0.20 -10.56
CA ASP A 35 5.90 -1.41 -10.16
C ASP A 35 6.65 -2.00 -11.36
N ASP A 36 7.84 -2.55 -11.09
CA ASP A 36 8.66 -3.24 -12.09
C ASP A 36 9.15 -2.32 -13.24
N ARG A 37 9.21 -1.01 -12.99
CA ARG A 37 9.79 -0.03 -13.91
C ARG A 37 11.29 -0.30 -14.13
N PRO A 38 11.76 -0.48 -15.38
CA PRO A 38 13.15 -0.83 -15.66
C PRO A 38 14.15 0.15 -15.04
N ASN A 39 15.21 -0.39 -14.42
CA ASN A 39 16.31 0.35 -13.79
C ASN A 39 15.91 1.19 -12.56
N ILE A 40 14.76 0.93 -11.95
CA ILE A 40 14.34 1.58 -10.71
C ILE A 40 14.21 0.55 -9.59
N GLU A 41 14.94 0.77 -8.50
CA GLU A 41 14.92 -0.08 -7.30
C GLU A 41 14.52 0.72 -6.04
N PRO A 42 13.86 0.08 -5.06
CA PRO A 42 13.26 -1.26 -5.13
C PRO A 42 12.15 -1.31 -6.17
N ALA A 43 11.92 -2.45 -6.85
CA ALA A 43 10.89 -2.59 -7.89
C ALA A 43 9.46 -2.20 -7.45
N SER A 44 9.13 -2.32 -6.15
CA SER A 44 7.84 -1.90 -5.59
C SER A 44 7.72 -0.38 -5.45
N ALA A 45 6.80 0.21 -6.21
CA ALA A 45 6.47 1.63 -6.13
C ALA A 45 5.93 2.00 -4.74
N TRP A 46 5.25 1.08 -4.05
CA TRP A 46 4.73 1.32 -2.71
C TRP A 46 5.85 1.47 -1.67
N VAL A 47 6.87 0.62 -1.77
CA VAL A 47 8.05 0.71 -0.88
C VAL A 47 8.82 2.00 -1.16
N ARG A 48 8.98 2.38 -2.43
CA ARG A 48 9.56 3.70 -2.80
C ARG A 48 8.74 4.85 -2.22
N LEU A 49 7.41 4.77 -2.31
CA LEU A 49 6.51 5.80 -1.77
C LEU A 49 6.64 5.91 -0.26
N LYS A 50 6.71 4.78 0.45
CA LYS A 50 6.91 4.74 1.90
C LYS A 50 8.17 5.48 2.31
N SER A 51 9.32 5.08 1.75
CA SER A 51 10.60 5.74 2.05
C SER A 51 10.56 7.23 1.75
N TYR A 52 9.91 7.64 0.64
CA TYR A 52 9.76 9.05 0.31
C TYR A 52 8.95 9.82 1.35
N CYS A 53 7.84 9.24 1.81
CA CYS A 53 7.01 9.82 2.85
C CYS A 53 7.78 9.98 4.17
N GLU A 54 8.55 8.97 4.56
CA GLU A 54 9.34 8.98 5.79
C GLU A 54 10.46 10.03 5.75
N GLU A 55 11.23 10.09 4.66
CA GLU A 55 12.34 11.03 4.48
C GLU A 55 11.88 12.49 4.45
N ASN A 56 10.69 12.75 3.91
CA ASN A 56 10.17 14.10 3.68
C ASN A 56 9.09 14.51 4.68
N ASN A 57 8.79 13.66 5.68
CA ASN A 57 7.71 13.88 6.65
C ASN A 57 6.35 14.15 5.97
N LEU A 58 6.07 13.39 4.91
CA LEU A 58 4.80 13.42 4.16
C LEU A 58 3.92 12.24 4.56
N HIS A 59 2.65 12.32 4.20
CA HIS A 59 1.71 11.22 4.32
C HIS A 59 0.69 11.25 3.18
N ILE A 60 0.06 10.10 2.92
CA ILE A 60 -1.01 10.00 1.94
C ILE A 60 -2.28 10.64 2.53
N THR A 61 -2.92 11.51 1.76
CA THR A 61 -4.19 12.17 2.09
C THR A 61 -5.37 11.56 1.35
N ASN A 62 -5.14 10.97 0.17
CA ASN A 62 -6.16 10.26 -0.59
C ASN A 62 -5.55 9.09 -1.36
N LEU A 63 -6.23 7.95 -1.39
CA LEU A 63 -5.82 6.78 -2.15
C LEU A 63 -6.98 6.30 -3.03
N LYS A 64 -6.65 6.01 -4.29
CA LYS A 64 -7.59 5.47 -5.28
C LYS A 64 -7.00 4.23 -5.91
N VAL A 65 -7.89 3.39 -6.43
CA VAL A 65 -7.52 2.26 -7.29
C VAL A 65 -8.23 2.42 -8.61
N ARG A 66 -7.50 2.20 -9.69
CA ARG A 66 -7.99 2.38 -11.04
C ARG A 66 -7.70 1.14 -11.86
N ASN A 67 -8.72 0.62 -12.54
CA ASN A 67 -8.56 -0.31 -13.65
C ASN A 67 -9.17 0.34 -14.91
N ARG A 68 -8.33 0.73 -15.86
CA ARG A 68 -8.74 1.45 -17.07
C ARG A 68 -9.59 2.68 -16.77
N THR A 69 -10.91 2.62 -16.98
CA THR A 69 -11.84 3.73 -16.72
C THR A 69 -12.59 3.59 -15.39
N HIS A 70 -12.53 2.42 -14.75
CA HIS A 70 -13.15 2.17 -13.46
C HIS A 70 -12.20 2.63 -12.35
N ILE A 71 -12.70 3.53 -11.49
CA ILE A 71 -11.98 4.06 -10.35
C ILE A 71 -12.79 3.76 -9.09
N GLU A 72 -12.11 3.22 -8.08
CA GLU A 72 -12.62 3.03 -6.73
C GLU A 72 -11.86 3.96 -5.78
N GLU A 73 -12.60 4.70 -4.97
CA GLU A 73 -12.03 5.52 -3.90
C GLU A 73 -11.82 4.62 -2.67
N VAL A 74 -10.58 4.50 -2.21
CA VAL A 74 -10.28 3.80 -0.93
C VAL A 74 -10.68 4.70 0.25
N GLY A 75 -10.58 6.02 0.04
CA GLY A 75 -11.02 7.07 0.95
C GLY A 75 -9.92 8.10 1.22
N SER A 76 -10.19 9.03 2.13
CA SER A 76 -9.32 10.18 2.41
C SER A 76 -9.05 10.39 3.91
N ASP A 77 -7.97 11.11 4.20
CA ASP A 77 -7.58 11.67 5.50
C ASP A 77 -7.39 10.67 6.65
N TYR A 78 -7.24 9.38 6.33
CA TYR A 78 -6.89 8.33 7.28
C TYR A 78 -5.50 8.50 7.89
N ASP A 79 -5.25 7.81 9.00
CA ASP A 79 -3.98 7.86 9.73
C ASP A 79 -2.88 7.05 9.04
N GLY A 80 -3.25 6.21 8.08
CA GLY A 80 -2.34 5.49 7.21
C GLY A 80 -3.08 4.68 6.17
N TYR A 81 -2.34 4.21 5.19
CA TYR A 81 -2.84 3.37 4.11
C TYR A 81 -1.96 2.14 3.97
N PHE A 82 -2.59 1.02 3.66
CA PHE A 82 -1.96 -0.27 3.47
C PHE A 82 -2.14 -0.74 2.04
N PHE A 83 -1.10 -1.31 1.44
CA PHE A 83 -1.18 -1.96 0.15
C PHE A 83 -0.27 -3.19 0.10
N CYS A 84 -0.81 -4.31 -0.37
CA CYS A 84 0.00 -5.44 -0.83
C CYS A 84 -0.63 -6.16 -2.02
N LYS A 85 0.24 -6.72 -2.88
CA LYS A 85 -0.16 -7.64 -3.96
C LYS A 85 -0.24 -9.06 -3.41
N GLY A 86 -1.27 -9.79 -3.80
CA GLY A 86 -1.49 -11.19 -3.43
C GLY A 86 -1.67 -12.07 -4.67
N ALA A 87 -1.24 -13.32 -4.55
CA ALA A 87 -1.53 -14.38 -5.51
C ALA A 87 -1.96 -15.62 -4.74
N GLY A 88 -3.12 -16.17 -5.10
CA GLY A 88 -3.67 -17.38 -4.51
C GLY A 88 -3.86 -18.45 -5.57
N ALA A 89 -3.48 -19.69 -5.25
CA ALA A 89 -3.85 -20.85 -6.07
C ALA A 89 -5.10 -21.49 -5.45
N LEU A 90 -6.10 -21.80 -6.27
CA LEU A 90 -7.20 -22.64 -5.84
C LEU A 90 -6.78 -24.10 -5.97
N MET A 91 -6.97 -24.91 -4.92
CA MET A 91 -6.66 -26.35 -5.00
C MET A 91 -7.47 -26.97 -6.15
N PHE A 92 -6.81 -27.79 -6.97
CA PHE A 92 -7.36 -28.46 -8.18
C PHE A 92 -7.68 -27.54 -9.36
N SER A 93 -7.08 -26.36 -9.42
CA SER A 93 -7.22 -25.40 -10.51
C SER A 93 -5.85 -24.95 -11.00
N ASP A 94 -5.70 -24.83 -12.32
CA ASP A 94 -4.50 -24.24 -12.94
C ASP A 94 -4.54 -22.70 -12.95
N TYR A 95 -5.62 -22.09 -12.42
CA TYR A 95 -5.79 -20.65 -12.36
C TYR A 95 -5.19 -20.05 -11.08
N VAL A 96 -4.34 -19.03 -11.27
CA VAL A 96 -3.87 -18.14 -10.21
C VAL A 96 -4.83 -16.96 -10.07
N ILE A 97 -5.32 -16.73 -8.86
CA ILE A 97 -6.14 -15.58 -8.53
C ILE A 97 -5.21 -14.46 -8.07
N HIS A 98 -5.16 -13.38 -8.82
CA HIS A 98 -4.45 -12.17 -8.44
C HIS A 98 -5.35 -11.25 -7.61
N THR A 99 -4.81 -10.71 -6.53
CA THR A 99 -5.56 -9.83 -5.61
C THR A 99 -4.73 -8.62 -5.21
N TYR A 100 -5.41 -7.52 -4.90
CA TYR A 100 -4.86 -6.42 -4.11
C TYR A 100 -5.48 -6.44 -2.73
N SER A 101 -4.67 -6.37 -1.67
CA SER A 101 -5.17 -6.08 -0.33
C SER A 101 -4.86 -4.63 0.00
N ILE A 102 -5.91 -3.85 0.22
CA ILE A 102 -5.83 -2.40 0.39
C ILE A 102 -6.53 -2.05 1.68
N GLY A 103 -5.88 -1.28 2.53
CA GLY A 103 -6.41 -0.97 3.85
C GLY A 103 -6.22 0.47 4.27
N VAL A 104 -6.97 0.84 5.29
CA VAL A 104 -6.92 2.13 5.94
C VAL A 104 -6.67 1.93 7.43
N LEU A 105 -5.77 2.74 7.97
CA LEU A 105 -5.46 2.81 9.39
C LEU A 105 -6.22 3.99 10.00
N LYS A 106 -6.91 3.76 11.11
CA LYS A 106 -7.53 4.81 11.92
C LYS A 106 -7.24 4.53 13.39
N GLY A 107 -6.47 5.40 14.04
CA GLY A 107 -5.84 5.09 15.32
C GLY A 107 -4.95 3.85 15.22
N GLU A 108 -5.28 2.81 15.99
CA GLU A 108 -4.55 1.53 16.00
C GLU A 108 -5.23 0.43 15.18
N THR A 109 -6.41 0.71 14.60
CA THR A 109 -7.17 -0.30 13.85
C THR A 109 -6.85 -0.22 12.36
N LEU A 110 -6.19 -1.25 11.84
CA LEU A 110 -5.95 -1.42 10.40
C LEU A 110 -7.05 -2.33 9.81
N LYS A 111 -7.90 -1.74 8.95
CA LYS A 111 -8.93 -2.46 8.21
C LYS A 111 -8.47 -2.68 6.78
N VAL A 112 -8.43 -3.93 6.33
CA VAL A 112 -7.94 -4.32 5.01
C VAL A 112 -9.06 -4.98 4.23
N GLN A 113 -9.22 -4.55 2.99
CA GLN A 113 -10.13 -5.12 2.00
C GLN A 113 -9.32 -5.78 0.89
N THR A 114 -9.61 -7.05 0.61
CA THR A 114 -9.05 -7.78 -0.52
C THR A 114 -9.95 -7.62 -1.74
N TRP A 115 -9.34 -7.26 -2.86
CA TRP A 115 -9.97 -7.02 -4.15
C TRP A 115 -9.42 -8.02 -5.16
N ARG A 116 -10.30 -8.73 -5.87
CA ARG A 116 -9.94 -9.59 -6.99
C ARG A 116 -9.62 -8.76 -8.22
N LEU A 117 -8.54 -9.14 -8.91
CA LEU A 117 -8.10 -8.51 -10.14
C LEU A 117 -8.45 -9.38 -11.38
N PRO A 118 -8.63 -8.75 -12.55
CA PRO A 118 -8.55 -7.31 -12.80
C PRO A 118 -9.82 -6.54 -12.44
N GLU A 119 -10.96 -7.19 -12.17
CA GLU A 119 -12.27 -6.53 -12.10
C GLU A 119 -12.47 -5.58 -10.90
N LEU A 120 -11.51 -5.51 -9.97
CA LEU A 120 -11.63 -4.75 -8.73
C LEU A 120 -12.92 -5.11 -7.97
N VAL A 121 -13.16 -6.40 -7.80
CA VAL A 121 -14.32 -6.90 -7.04
C VAL A 121 -13.89 -7.16 -5.60
N PRO A 122 -14.57 -6.57 -4.60
CA PRO A 122 -14.23 -6.81 -3.20
C PRO A 122 -14.63 -8.22 -2.78
N GLU A 123 -13.71 -8.95 -2.16
CA GLU A 123 -13.91 -10.35 -1.77
C GLU A 123 -13.93 -10.55 -0.26
N ARG A 124 -13.01 -9.91 0.45
CA ARG A 124 -12.82 -10.14 1.89
C ARG A 124 -12.52 -8.83 2.60
N PHE A 125 -13.02 -8.75 3.83
CA PHE A 125 -12.66 -7.72 4.79
C PHE A 125 -12.08 -8.38 6.02
N GLU A 126 -10.99 -7.82 6.53
CA GLU A 126 -10.35 -8.29 7.75
C GLU A 126 -9.68 -7.14 8.49
N GLU A 127 -9.63 -7.25 9.82
CA GLU A 127 -8.76 -6.41 10.63
C GLU A 127 -7.40 -7.10 10.72
N ARG A 128 -6.33 -6.33 10.56
CA ARG A 128 -4.95 -6.82 10.67
C ARG A 128 -4.21 -6.05 11.75
N ASP A 129 -3.17 -6.66 12.29
CA ASP A 129 -2.23 -5.97 13.17
C ASP A 129 -1.33 -5.04 12.31
N PRO A 130 -1.31 -3.71 12.56
CA PRO A 130 -0.50 -2.78 11.81
C PRO A 130 1.02 -3.03 11.91
N TYR A 131 1.48 -3.77 12.93
CA TYR A 131 2.89 -4.08 13.14
C TYR A 131 3.37 -5.35 12.41
N GLN A 132 2.47 -6.19 11.90
CA GLN A 132 2.83 -7.46 11.25
C GLN A 132 3.43 -7.31 9.86
N SER A 133 3.17 -6.21 9.16
CA SER A 133 3.61 -6.01 7.77
C SER A 133 4.03 -4.56 7.54
N PRO A 134 5.12 -4.12 8.20
CA PRO A 134 5.51 -2.72 8.24
C PRO A 134 5.76 -2.13 6.85
N ASP A 135 6.31 -2.90 5.90
CA ASP A 135 6.62 -2.41 4.55
C ASP A 135 5.38 -2.16 3.68
N CYS A 136 4.25 -2.74 4.05
CA CYS A 136 2.99 -2.57 3.35
C CYS A 136 2.18 -1.39 3.89
N LEU A 137 2.54 -0.82 5.05
CA LEU A 137 1.81 0.25 5.72
C LEU A 137 2.58 1.58 5.66
N ILE A 138 1.91 2.62 5.17
CA ILE A 138 2.39 4.01 5.21
C ILE A 138 1.48 4.76 6.18
N ALA A 139 2.00 5.07 7.37
CA ALA A 139 1.26 5.77 8.43
C ALA A 139 1.79 7.19 8.65
N LYS A 140 0.91 8.11 9.08
CA LYS A 140 1.30 9.43 9.56
C LYS A 140 2.30 9.27 10.71
N LYS A 141 3.31 10.13 10.72
CA LYS A 141 4.29 10.18 11.81
C LYS A 141 3.56 10.41 13.14
N GLY A 142 3.89 9.62 14.14
CA GLY A 142 3.29 9.75 15.47
C GLY A 142 2.20 8.72 15.79
N ILE A 143 1.56 8.12 14.79
CA ILE A 143 0.40 7.25 15.00
C ILE A 143 0.80 5.90 15.60
N LEU A 144 1.80 5.24 15.02
CA LEU A 144 2.23 3.89 15.42
C LEU A 144 3.42 3.91 16.38
N ASN A 145 3.55 4.93 17.22
CA ASN A 145 4.70 5.17 18.10
C ASN A 145 4.85 4.18 19.29
N GLY A 146 4.23 3.00 19.24
CA GLY A 146 3.90 2.23 20.44
C GLY A 146 4.26 0.74 20.47
N GLN A 147 5.41 0.30 19.93
CA GLN A 147 6.18 -0.85 20.45
C GLN A 147 7.71 -0.64 20.28
N LYS A 148 8.24 0.43 20.88
CA LYS A 148 9.62 0.43 21.41
C LYS A 148 9.50 0.44 22.93
N LEU A 149 9.13 -0.69 23.54
CA LEU A 149 9.22 -1.01 24.98
C LEU A 149 8.59 -2.39 25.22
N GLN A 150 9.32 -3.45 24.87
CA GLN A 150 9.28 -4.78 25.52
C GLN A 150 10.41 -5.65 24.93
N ALA A 151 11.65 -5.22 25.16
CA ALA A 151 12.85 -6.07 25.01
C ALA A 151 14.03 -5.42 25.76
N GLN A 152 13.85 -5.13 27.06
CA GLN A 152 14.94 -4.89 28.02
C GLN A 152 14.35 -4.78 29.43
N ASP A 153 14.28 -5.92 30.12
CA ASP A 153 14.60 -6.13 31.54
C ASP A 153 13.98 -7.45 32.00
N ASP A 154 14.58 -8.57 31.59
CA ASP A 154 14.61 -9.75 32.46
C ASP A 154 15.92 -9.65 33.25
N GLY A 155 15.87 -8.82 34.28
CA GLY A 155 16.83 -8.84 35.35
C GLY A 155 16.70 -10.17 36.09
N THR A 156 17.71 -11.02 35.97
CA THR A 156 18.01 -12.02 37.00
C THR A 156 19.41 -11.76 37.51
N SER A 157 19.48 -10.91 38.54
CA SER A 157 20.45 -11.09 39.62
C SER A 157 19.80 -11.98 40.67
N VAL A 158 20.31 -13.20 40.81
CA VAL A 158 20.61 -13.91 42.08
C VAL A 158 21.55 -15.06 41.76
#